data_AF-A0A327JDA1-F1
#
_entry.id   AF-A0A327JDA1-F1
#
_cell.length_a   1.000
_cell.length_b   1.000
_cell.length_c   1.000
_cell.angle_alpha   90.00
_cell.angle_beta   90.00
_cell.angle_gamma   90.00
#
_symmetry.space_group_name_H-M   'P 1'
#
loop_
_entity.id
_entity.type
_entity.pdbx_description
1 polymer ?
#
loop_
_entity_poly.entity_id
_entity_poly.type
_entity_poly.pdbx_seq_one_letter_code
_entity_poly.pdbx_strand_id
1 'polypeptide(L)'
;MKDELKTIKEMQKVVEQMRLDDLEEDPSLEFEMFDCDCCGECKSLAGSIQYNDYRLCNDCVLYAEAGFELGKINKIEDLIDKYEDKRLQVMCDFIKQDEKNSRN
;
A
#
# COMPACT_ATOMS: atom_id res chain seq x y z
N MET A 1 -19.02 2.68 14.86
CA MET A 1 -19.49 3.24 13.57
C MET A 1 -19.19 4.73 13.37
N LYS A 2 -19.70 5.69 14.18
CA LYS A 2 -19.32 7.11 14.01
C LYS A 2 -17.84 7.36 14.36
N ASP A 3 -17.33 6.69 15.38
CA ASP A 3 -15.94 6.85 15.80
C ASP A 3 -14.97 6.18 14.83
N GLU A 4 -15.27 4.96 14.37
CA GLU A 4 -14.43 4.26 13.37
C GLU A 4 -14.28 5.07 12.07
N LEU A 5 -15.37 5.68 11.59
CA LEU A 5 -15.34 6.49 10.38
C LEU A 5 -14.56 7.80 10.58
N LYS A 6 -14.53 8.32 11.82
CA LYS A 6 -13.69 9.46 12.19
C LYS A 6 -12.21 9.05 12.21
N THR A 7 -11.88 7.93 12.84
CA THR A 7 -10.53 7.35 12.85
C THR A 7 -10.00 7.15 11.44
N ILE A 8 -10.77 6.53 10.56
CA ILE A 8 -10.35 6.31 9.16
C ILE A 8 -10.06 7.64 8.46
N LYS A 9 -10.90 8.67 8.64
CA LYS A 9 -10.68 10.00 8.05
C LYS A 9 -9.45 10.70 8.60
N GLU A 10 -9.14 10.49 9.88
CA GLU A 10 -7.93 11.04 10.49
C GLU A 10 -6.69 10.34 9.91
N MET A 11 -6.71 9.01 9.81
CA MET A 11 -5.62 8.23 9.19
C MET A 11 -5.43 8.58 7.71
N GLN A 12 -6.51 8.80 6.95
CA GLN A 12 -6.44 9.28 5.57
C GLN A 12 -5.64 10.58 5.45
N LYS A 13 -5.85 11.52 6.38
CA LYS A 13 -5.11 12.79 6.37
C LYS A 13 -3.65 12.61 6.74
N VAL A 14 -3.36 11.76 7.73
CA VAL A 14 -1.99 11.48 8.16
C VAL A 14 -1.20 10.88 7.00
N VAL A 15 -1.73 9.83 6.38
CA VAL A 15 -1.05 9.09 5.31
C VAL A 15 -0.88 9.93 4.04
N GLU A 16 -1.86 10.78 3.70
CA GLU A 16 -1.69 11.74 2.60
C GLU A 16 -0.66 12.82 2.94
N GLN A 17 -0.63 13.31 4.18
CA GLN A 17 0.38 14.28 4.59
C GLN A 17 1.79 13.68 4.50
N MET A 18 1.97 12.42 4.90
CA MET A 18 3.25 11.72 4.74
C MET A 18 3.69 11.67 3.27
N ARG A 19 2.77 11.38 2.35
CA ARG A 19 3.07 11.40 0.92
C ARG A 19 3.49 12.80 0.44
N LEU A 20 2.81 13.85 0.92
CA LEU A 20 3.13 15.23 0.57
C LEU A 20 4.48 15.67 1.13
N ASP A 21 4.79 15.28 2.36
CA ASP A 21 6.07 15.58 3.02
C ASP A 21 7.23 14.90 2.27
N ASP A 22 7.08 13.63 1.89
CA ASP A 22 8.05 12.91 1.06
C ASP A 22 8.29 13.61 -0.29
N LEU A 23 7.23 14.10 -0.94
CA LEU A 23 7.33 14.80 -2.22
C LEU A 23 7.89 16.22 -2.10
N GLU A 24 7.70 16.87 -0.96
CA GLU A 24 8.33 18.15 -0.65
C GLU A 24 9.84 17.98 -0.44
N GLU A 25 10.25 16.89 0.23
CA GLU A 25 11.65 16.55 0.45
C GLU A 25 12.34 16.09 -0.85
N ASP A 26 11.71 15.18 -1.59
CA ASP A 26 12.20 14.67 -2.86
C ASP A 26 11.05 14.39 -3.87
N PRO A 27 10.81 15.30 -4.82
CA PRO A 27 9.81 15.11 -5.86
C PRO A 27 10.06 13.90 -6.78
N SER A 28 11.29 13.36 -6.83
CA SER A 28 11.60 12.21 -7.69
C SER A 28 10.93 10.92 -7.21
N LEU A 29 10.55 10.85 -5.93
CA LEU A 29 9.84 9.73 -5.33
C LEU A 29 8.46 9.50 -5.97
N GLU A 30 7.87 10.51 -6.61
CA GLU A 30 6.64 10.36 -7.41
C GLU A 30 6.82 9.36 -8.57
N PHE A 31 8.03 9.30 -9.13
CA PHE A 31 8.36 8.50 -10.31
C PHE A 31 9.18 7.25 -9.99
N GLU A 32 9.75 7.16 -8.78
CA GLU A 32 10.37 5.94 -8.31
C GLU A 32 9.26 4.93 -7.96
N MET A 33 9.19 3.84 -8.73
CA MET A 33 8.11 2.86 -8.64
C MET A 33 8.62 1.56 -8.01
N PHE A 34 7.78 0.91 -7.23
CA PHE A 34 8.06 -0.39 -6.63
C PHE A 34 6.79 -1.24 -6.57
N ASP A 35 6.96 -2.56 -6.43
CA ASP A 35 5.85 -3.48 -6.24
C ASP A 35 5.52 -3.59 -4.75
N CYS A 36 4.30 -3.24 -4.36
CA CYS A 36 3.87 -3.27 -2.97
C CYS A 36 3.77 -4.71 -2.44
N ASP A 37 4.41 -4.99 -1.30
CA ASP A 37 4.41 -6.33 -0.71
C ASP A 37 3.03 -6.79 -0.22
N CYS A 38 2.11 -5.84 -0.01
CA CYS A 38 0.74 -6.12 0.42
C CYS A 38 -0.22 -6.32 -0.76
N CYS A 39 -0.37 -5.34 -1.66
CA CYS A 39 -1.34 -5.44 -2.75
C CYS A 39 -0.78 -5.98 -4.07
N GLY A 40 0.55 -6.06 -4.23
CA GLY A 40 1.22 -6.47 -5.46
C GLY A 40 1.19 -5.45 -6.59
N GLU A 41 0.54 -4.30 -6.40
CA GLU A 41 0.47 -3.24 -7.41
C GLU A 41 1.78 -2.44 -7.45
N CYS A 42 2.22 -2.09 -8.66
CA CYS A 42 3.32 -1.17 -8.87
C CYS A 42 2.87 0.27 -8.55
N LYS A 43 3.48 0.89 -7.54
CA LYS A 43 3.09 2.20 -6.99
C LYS A 43 4.34 3.06 -6.74
N SER A 44 4.12 4.36 -6.63
CA SER A 44 5.16 5.33 -6.28
C SER A 44 5.70 5.08 -4.87
N LEU A 45 7.00 5.32 -4.68
CA LEU A 45 7.70 5.22 -3.41
C LEU A 45 7.25 6.30 -2.41
N ALA A 46 6.69 7.41 -2.89
CA ALA A 46 6.20 8.51 -2.07
C ALA A 46 5.08 8.04 -1.13
N GLY A 47 5.25 8.30 0.17
CA GLY A 47 4.33 7.88 1.22
C GLY A 47 4.33 6.37 1.47
N SER A 48 5.32 5.64 0.95
CA SER A 48 5.52 4.22 1.27
C SER A 48 6.19 4.05 2.63
N ILE A 49 5.85 2.98 3.35
CA ILE A 49 6.46 2.66 4.66
C ILE A 49 6.99 1.24 4.65
N GLN A 50 8.15 1.07 5.29
CA GLN A 50 8.75 -0.24 5.60
C GLN A 50 8.26 -0.72 6.98
N TYR A 51 7.50 -1.82 7.00
CA TYR A 51 7.13 -2.55 8.21
C TYR A 51 7.91 -3.86 8.25
N ASN A 52 8.93 -3.96 9.12
CA ASN A 52 9.84 -5.10 9.14
C ASN A 52 10.42 -5.36 7.73
N ASP A 53 10.13 -6.53 7.16
CA ASP A 53 10.57 -6.95 5.84
C ASP A 53 9.60 -6.56 4.70
N TYR A 54 8.46 -5.91 5.01
CA TYR A 54 7.43 -5.56 4.02
C TYR A 54 7.38 -4.06 3.74
N ARG A 55 7.51 -3.66 2.48
CA ARG A 55 7.25 -2.29 2.02
C ARG A 55 5.85 -2.16 1.46
N LEU A 56 5.08 -1.26 2.06
CA LEU A 56 3.70 -1.00 1.68
C LEU A 56 3.58 0.34 0.95
N CYS A 57 2.80 0.35 -0.13
CA CYS A 57 2.40 1.60 -0.78
C CYS A 57 1.48 2.42 0.13
N ASN A 58 1.37 3.71 -0.16
CA ASN A 58 0.60 4.66 0.64
C ASN A 58 -0.87 4.20 0.90
N ASP A 59 -1.51 3.58 -0.09
CA ASP A 59 -2.86 2.99 0.08
C ASP A 59 -2.88 1.84 1.12
N CYS A 60 -1.87 0.98 1.10
CA CYS A 60 -1.78 -0.16 2.03
C CYS A 60 -1.34 0.29 3.43
N VAL A 61 -0.53 1.34 3.53
CA VAL A 61 -0.21 2.02 4.79
C VAL A 61 -1.49 2.49 5.46
N LEU A 62 -2.42 3.12 4.72
CA LEU A 62 -3.70 3.51 5.28
C LEU A 62 -4.48 2.34 5.88
N TYR A 63 -4.50 1.18 5.20
CA TYR A 63 -5.16 -0.01 5.74
C TYR A 63 -4.46 -0.56 6.99
N ALA A 64 -3.13 -0.49 7.04
CA ALA A 64 -2.35 -0.89 8.19
C ALA A 64 -2.63 0.03 9.39
N GLU A 65 -2.42 1.34 9.24
CA GLU A 65 -2.59 2.33 10.31
C GLU A 65 -4.03 2.36 10.84
N ALA A 66 -5.04 2.38 9.95
CA ALA A 66 -6.43 2.29 10.37
C ALA A 66 -6.75 0.92 11.00
N GLY A 67 -6.10 -0.15 10.54
CA GLY A 67 -6.26 -1.48 11.10
C GLY A 67 -5.72 -1.59 12.53
N PHE A 68 -4.53 -1.02 12.79
CA PHE A 68 -3.91 -0.96 14.11
C PHE A 68 -4.74 -0.11 15.08
N GLU A 69 -5.11 1.11 14.67
CA GLU A 69 -5.88 2.03 15.50
C GLU A 69 -7.28 1.49 15.84
N LEU A 70 -7.90 0.72 14.93
CA LEU A 70 -9.18 0.07 15.17
C LEU A 70 -9.07 -1.30 15.86
N GLY A 71 -7.86 -1.79 16.15
CA GLY A 71 -7.63 -3.12 16.74
C GLY A 71 -8.08 -4.28 15.85
N LYS A 72 -8.09 -4.10 14.51
CA LYS A 72 -8.48 -5.11 13.51
C LYS A 72 -7.32 -5.97 13.03
N ILE A 73 -6.10 -5.51 13.27
CA ILE A 73 -4.84 -6.24 13.08
C ILE A 73 -3.94 -5.94 14.28
N ASN A 74 -3.09 -6.89 14.66
CA ASN A 74 -2.14 -6.72 15.76
C ASN A 74 -0.70 -6.58 15.25
N LYS A 75 -0.42 -7.14 14.07
CA LYS A 75 0.88 -7.10 13.41
C LYS A 75 0.67 -6.98 11.89
N ILE A 76 1.70 -6.57 11.16
CA ILE A 76 1.57 -6.30 9.74
C ILE A 76 1.26 -7.57 8.93
N GLU A 77 1.75 -8.72 9.38
CA GLU A 77 1.51 -10.02 8.77
C GLU A 77 0.00 -10.34 8.72
N ASP A 78 -0.79 -9.88 9.70
CA ASP A 78 -2.25 -10.08 9.69
C ASP A 78 -2.92 -9.37 8.49
N LEU A 79 -2.32 -8.29 7.99
CA LEU A 79 -2.78 -7.59 6.79
C LEU A 79 -2.25 -8.28 5.53
N ILE A 80 -0.98 -8.67 5.51
CA ILE A 80 -0.36 -9.39 4.38
C ILE A 80 -1.13 -10.68 4.08
N ASP A 81 -1.42 -11.49 5.10
CA ASP A 81 -2.16 -12.74 4.96
C ASP A 81 -3.57 -12.50 4.40
N LYS A 82 -4.23 -11.39 4.79
CA LYS A 82 -5.56 -11.02 4.27
C LYS A 82 -5.55 -10.58 2.81
N TYR A 83 -4.41 -10.07 2.32
CA TYR A 83 -4.27 -9.55 0.96
C TYR A 83 -3.53 -10.50 0.01
N GLU A 84 -3.08 -11.66 0.49
CA GLU A 84 -2.31 -12.63 -0.29
C GLU A 84 -3.02 -13.03 -1.59
N ASP A 85 -4.31 -13.32 -1.54
CA ASP A 85 -5.11 -13.66 -2.74
C ASP A 85 -5.13 -12.50 -3.76
N LYS A 86 -5.28 -11.26 -3.28
CA LYS A 86 -5.25 -10.07 -4.14
C LYS A 86 -3.88 -9.91 -4.78
N ARG A 87 -2.81 -10.04 -3.98
CA ARG A 87 -1.42 -9.94 -4.46
C ARG A 87 -1.14 -10.99 -5.53
N LEU A 88 -1.53 -12.24 -5.29
CA LEU A 88 -1.39 -13.34 -6.25
C LEU A 88 -2.14 -13.05 -7.55
N GLN A 89 -3.36 -12.52 -7.46
CA GLN A 89 -4.16 -12.16 -8.62
C GLN A 89 -3.47 -11.08 -9.47
N VAL A 90 -2.92 -10.03 -8.84
CA VAL A 90 -2.17 -8.97 -9.54
C VAL A 90 -0.95 -9.54 -10.25
N MET A 91 -0.18 -10.41 -9.60
CA MET A 91 0.97 -11.08 -10.22
C MET A 91 0.57 -11.94 -11.41
N CYS A 92 -0.53 -12.70 -11.29
CA CYS A 92 -1.05 -13.51 -12.38
C CYS A 92 -1.48 -12.66 -13.58
N ASP A 93 -2.12 -11.52 -13.33
CA ASP A 93 -2.61 -10.63 -14.38
C ASP A 93 -1.47 -9.91 -15.10
N PHE A 94 -0.40 -9.56 -14.37
CA PHE A 94 0.84 -9.07 -14.97
C PHE A 94 1.42 -10.09 -15.95
N ILE A 95 1.60 -11.35 -15.54
CA ILE A 95 2.13 -12.42 -16.40
C ILE A 95 1.26 -12.59 -17.64
N LYS A 96 -0.07 -12.64 -17.50
CA LYS A 96 -0.99 -12.77 -18.63
C LYS A 96 -0.90 -11.60 -19.61
N GLN A 97 -0.66 -10.39 -19.10
CA GLN A 97 -0.53 -9.20 -19.93
C GLN A 97 0.81 -9.20 -20.67
N ASP A 98 1.89 -9.59 -20.00
CA ASP A 98 3.22 -9.71 -20.60
C ASP A 98 3.26 -10.77 -21.70
N GLU A 99 2.63 -11.93 -21.49
CA GLU A 99 2.50 -12.96 -22.52
C GLU A 99 1.72 -12.46 -23.76
N LYS A 100 0.69 -11.65 -23.56
CA LYS A 100 -0.07 -11.06 -24.68
C LYS A 100 0.77 -10.06 -25.46
N ASN A 101 1.56 -9.24 -24.76
CA ASN A 101 2.43 -8.25 -25.38
C ASN A 101 3.58 -8.92 -26.14
N SER A 102 4.15 -10.01 -25.60
CA SER A 102 5.24 -10.77 -26.24
C SER A 102 4.82 -11.60 -27.46
N ARG A 103 3.52 -11.85 -27.65
CA ARG A 103 2.96 -12.58 -28.80
C ARG A 103 2.51 -11.68 -29.96
N ASN A 104 2.57 -10.36 -29.79
CA ASN A 104 2.29 -9.36 -30.83
C ASN A 104 3.59 -8.80 -31.41
#